data_AF-A0AAW7AEL3-F1
#
_entry.id   AF-A0AAW7AEL3-F1
#
_cell.length_a   1.000
_cell.length_b   1.000
_cell.length_c   1.000
_cell.angle_alpha   90.00
_cell.angle_beta   90.00
_cell.angle_gamma   90.00
#
_symmetry.space_group_name_H-M   'P 1'
#
loop_
_entity.id
_entity.type
_entity.pdbx_description
1 polymer ?
#
loop_
_entity_poly.entity_id
_entity_poly.type
_entity_poly.pdbx_seq_one_letter_code
_entity_poly.pdbx_strand_id
1 'polypeptide(L)'
;MYLIEPIRNGEYITDGAVALAMQIHVSQNIFLNEDILFPYICDPKVEIGRFQNTAVEINQDYLDEHGIQVVRRDTGGGAVYVDSGAVNMCCILEKDDTIYGNFKRFYEPGIHALHQLGATEVVQSGRNDLAIHDKKVSGAAMTLIKGRIYGGYSLLLDVDYEPMVKVLKPNRKKIESKGIKSVRSRVGNIREYLAPEYQNVTIHEFKDLMVKEILDIDDMNDAKRYELTDADWEAVDEMLASKYKNWEWNFGGSPRYEYNRDARLAAGTIDISLSVEKGRISACRIYGDFFGQGDIKDVEEQLKGVRVVKEDLLKALSEIDITYYFGKATAEELVDVILS
;
A
#
# COMPACT_ATOMS: atom_id res chain seq x y z
N MET A 1 -6.26 -0.02 22.48
CA MET A 1 -5.34 0.26 21.35
C MET A 1 -4.63 1.58 21.64
N TYR A 2 -3.31 1.66 21.45
CA TYR A 2 -2.58 2.92 21.58
C TYR A 2 -2.80 3.80 20.34
N LEU A 3 -2.93 5.11 20.55
CA LEU A 3 -2.93 6.10 19.49
C LEU A 3 -1.52 6.70 19.37
N ILE A 4 -0.94 6.65 18.17
CA ILE A 4 0.30 7.34 17.83
C ILE A 4 0.03 8.26 16.64
N GLU A 5 0.29 9.55 16.82
CA GLU A 5 0.09 10.56 15.78
C GLU A 5 1.43 11.11 15.29
N PRO A 6 1.51 11.59 14.03
CA PRO A 6 2.72 12.21 13.49
C PRO A 6 2.94 13.61 14.06
N ILE A 7 3.16 13.70 15.37
CA ILE A 7 3.38 14.94 16.10
C ILE A 7 4.81 14.95 16.63
N ARG A 8 5.61 15.95 16.23
CA ARG A 8 6.97 16.19 16.73
C ARG A 8 7.05 17.59 17.29
N ASN A 9 7.52 17.74 18.53
CA ASN A 9 7.63 19.04 19.19
C ASN A 9 6.31 19.84 19.23
N GLY A 10 5.17 19.15 19.30
CA GLY A 10 3.83 19.76 19.30
C GLY A 10 3.30 20.16 17.92
N GLU A 11 4.04 19.90 16.84
CA GLU A 11 3.61 20.19 15.46
C GLU A 11 3.19 18.91 14.73
N TYR A 12 2.06 18.98 14.03
CA TYR A 12 1.57 17.89 13.18
C TYR A 12 2.37 17.85 11.87
N ILE A 13 2.95 16.70 11.56
CA ILE A 13 3.77 16.50 10.36
C ILE A 13 2.89 15.92 9.25
N THR A 14 2.82 16.65 8.13
CA THR A 14 2.08 16.26 6.92
C THR A 14 2.95 15.55 5.88
N ASP A 15 4.25 15.37 6.13
CA ASP A 15 5.11 14.64 5.19
C ASP A 15 4.79 13.13 5.21
N GLY A 16 4.23 12.64 4.11
CA GLY A 16 3.83 11.24 4.00
C GLY A 16 4.99 10.24 4.01
N ALA A 17 6.24 10.66 3.80
CA ALA A 17 7.41 9.81 4.03
C ALA A 17 7.71 9.64 5.52
N VAL A 18 7.51 10.71 6.32
CA VAL A 18 7.66 10.68 7.77
C VAL A 18 6.63 9.73 8.39
N ALA A 19 5.37 9.84 7.97
CA ALA A 19 4.31 8.95 8.45
C ALA A 19 4.65 7.45 8.26
N LEU A 20 5.15 7.07 7.07
CA LEU A 20 5.55 5.68 6.80
C LEU A 20 6.79 5.27 7.61
N ALA A 21 7.80 6.15 7.71
CA ALA A 21 9.01 5.89 8.49
C ALA A 21 8.69 5.65 9.97
N MET A 22 7.85 6.49 10.57
CA MET A 22 7.36 6.32 11.93
C MET A 22 6.67 4.97 12.13
N GLN A 23 5.73 4.62 11.25
CA GLN A 23 4.98 3.38 11.36
C GLN A 23 5.90 2.16 11.31
N ILE A 24 6.90 2.18 10.43
CA ILE A 24 7.86 1.07 10.33
C ILE A 24 8.83 1.03 11.51
N HIS A 25 9.29 2.18 12.01
CA HIS A 25 10.08 2.23 13.25
C HIS A 25 9.32 1.61 14.42
N VAL A 26 8.06 2.02 14.64
CA VAL A 26 7.23 1.44 15.70
C VAL A 26 7.01 -0.06 15.47
N SER A 27 6.72 -0.46 14.23
CA SER A 27 6.51 -1.87 13.85
C SER A 27 7.76 -2.75 14.01
N GLN A 28 8.95 -2.17 14.07
CA GLN A 28 10.19 -2.92 14.26
C GLN A 28 10.73 -2.88 15.69
N ASN A 29 10.51 -1.76 16.40
CA ASN A 29 11.27 -1.46 17.61
C ASN A 29 10.42 -1.25 18.87
N ILE A 30 9.14 -0.92 18.73
CA ILE A 30 8.27 -0.58 19.87
C ILE A 30 7.22 -1.66 20.04
N PHE A 31 7.27 -2.38 21.16
CA PHE A 31 6.37 -3.51 21.48
C PHE A 31 5.53 -3.16 22.70
N LEU A 32 4.33 -2.63 22.44
CA LEU A 32 3.36 -2.29 23.47
C LEU A 32 2.45 -3.47 23.78
N ASN A 33 1.71 -3.41 24.90
CA ASN A 33 0.83 -4.49 25.35
C ASN A 33 -0.56 -4.50 24.69
N GLU A 34 -0.79 -3.61 23.72
CA GLU A 34 -2.04 -3.49 22.95
C GLU A 34 -1.69 -3.11 21.51
N ASP A 35 -2.63 -3.35 20.59
CA ASP A 35 -2.54 -2.89 19.21
C ASP A 35 -2.33 -1.37 19.12
N ILE A 36 -1.89 -0.89 17.96
CA ILE A 36 -1.56 0.52 17.74
C ILE A 36 -2.32 1.06 16.51
N LEU A 37 -2.91 2.25 16.64
CA LEU A 37 -3.54 3.04 15.58
C LEU A 37 -2.67 4.24 15.21
N PHE A 38 -2.49 4.45 13.91
CA PHE A 38 -1.77 5.55 13.28
C PHE A 38 -2.69 6.25 12.27
N PRO A 39 -3.50 7.22 12.71
CA PRO A 39 -4.20 8.10 11.80
C PRO A 39 -3.21 9.13 11.25
N TYR A 40 -3.15 9.30 9.94
CA TYR A 40 -2.36 10.37 9.34
C TYR A 40 -3.01 11.00 8.12
N ILE A 41 -2.84 12.31 8.01
CA ILE A 41 -3.14 13.13 6.84
C ILE A 41 -1.79 13.58 6.28
N CYS A 42 -1.63 13.61 4.96
CA CYS A 42 -0.37 14.04 4.37
C CYS A 42 -0.55 14.96 3.18
N ASP A 43 0.51 15.69 2.88
CA ASP A 43 0.64 16.47 1.65
C ASP A 43 0.58 15.55 0.42
N PRO A 44 0.25 16.09 -0.76
CA PRO A 44 0.19 15.33 -2.01
C PRO A 44 1.43 14.46 -2.25
N LYS A 45 1.20 13.15 -2.42
CA LYS A 45 2.21 12.17 -2.79
C LYS A 45 1.65 11.07 -3.67
N VAL A 46 2.55 10.42 -4.40
CA VAL A 46 2.29 9.08 -4.93
C VAL A 46 2.92 8.06 -4.00
N GLU A 47 2.11 7.13 -3.50
CA GLU A 47 2.56 6.02 -2.70
C GLU A 47 2.60 4.73 -3.52
N ILE A 48 3.81 4.20 -3.73
CA ILE A 48 4.09 3.03 -4.56
C ILE A 48 4.21 1.79 -3.69
N GLY A 49 3.61 0.67 -4.11
CA GLY A 49 3.74 -0.62 -3.44
C GLY A 49 5.16 -1.17 -3.50
N ARG A 50 5.54 -2.00 -2.52
CA ARG A 50 6.90 -2.54 -2.35
C ARG A 50 7.49 -3.13 -3.64
N PHE A 51 6.69 -3.87 -4.40
CA PHE A 51 7.15 -4.62 -5.58
C PHE A 51 6.89 -3.89 -6.91
N GLN A 52 6.38 -2.67 -6.91
CA GLN A 52 6.07 -2.00 -8.17
C GLN A 52 7.30 -1.34 -8.82
N ASN A 53 7.33 -1.31 -10.14
CA ASN A 53 8.30 -0.51 -10.88
C ASN A 53 7.80 0.94 -10.94
N THR A 54 8.48 1.85 -10.24
CA THR A 54 8.03 3.24 -10.11
C THR A 54 7.91 3.95 -11.46
N ALA A 55 8.88 3.76 -12.36
CA ALA A 55 8.95 4.48 -13.63
C ALA A 55 7.78 4.17 -14.57
N VAL A 56 7.18 2.99 -14.47
CA VAL A 56 6.02 2.60 -15.31
C VAL A 56 4.67 3.00 -14.70
N GLU A 57 4.63 3.23 -13.38
CA GLU A 57 3.39 3.52 -12.65
C GLU A 57 3.08 5.01 -12.59
N ILE A 58 4.07 5.89 -12.80
CA ILE A 58 3.94 7.33 -12.57
C ILE A 58 4.20 8.17 -13.82
N ASN A 59 3.61 9.36 -13.82
CA ASN A 59 3.94 10.45 -14.70
C ASN A 59 5.00 11.36 -14.05
N GLN A 60 6.28 11.08 -14.29
CA GLN A 60 7.40 11.81 -13.70
C GLN A 60 7.35 13.31 -13.99
N ASP A 61 7.09 13.70 -15.24
CA ASP A 61 7.04 15.12 -15.64
C ASP A 61 5.99 15.90 -14.83
N TYR A 62 4.81 15.27 -14.59
CA TYR A 62 3.75 15.89 -13.80
C TYR A 62 4.12 16.01 -12.31
N LEU A 63 4.79 14.98 -11.76
CA LEU A 63 5.29 15.01 -10.39
C LEU A 63 6.29 16.15 -10.18
N ASP A 64 7.25 16.28 -11.09
CA ASP A 64 8.31 17.30 -11.03
C ASP A 64 7.71 18.71 -11.16
N GLU A 65 6.77 18.91 -12.09
CA GLU A 65 6.07 20.19 -12.30
C GLU A 65 5.28 20.64 -11.06
N HIS A 66 4.68 19.70 -10.32
CA HIS A 66 3.79 19.99 -9.20
C HIS A 66 4.45 19.77 -7.82
N GLY A 67 5.73 19.40 -7.78
CA GLY A 67 6.45 19.13 -6.52
C GLY A 67 5.88 17.97 -5.70
N ILE A 68 5.27 16.98 -6.37
CA ILE A 68 4.63 15.83 -5.70
C ILE A 68 5.69 14.75 -5.47
N GLN A 69 5.81 14.30 -4.22
CA GLN A 69 6.80 13.27 -3.86
C GLN A 69 6.34 11.86 -4.24
N VAL A 70 7.30 10.96 -4.47
CA VAL A 70 7.07 9.52 -4.61
C VAL A 70 7.65 8.80 -3.41
N VAL A 71 6.83 8.01 -2.72
CA VAL A 71 7.25 7.27 -1.54
C VAL A 71 6.86 5.81 -1.69
N ARG A 72 7.83 4.90 -1.62
CA ARG A 72 7.57 3.46 -1.63
C ARG A 72 7.30 2.97 -0.21
N ARG A 73 6.19 2.25 -0.03
CA ARG A 73 5.79 1.62 1.24
C ARG A 73 6.28 0.16 1.33
N ASP A 74 6.24 -0.40 2.54
CA ASP A 74 6.65 -1.77 2.84
C ASP A 74 5.62 -2.85 2.50
N THR A 75 4.36 -2.44 2.29
CA THR A 75 3.30 -3.35 1.87
C THR A 75 3.27 -3.48 0.34
N GLY A 76 2.77 -4.62 -0.14
CA GLY A 76 2.49 -4.83 -1.55
C GLY A 76 1.31 -3.99 -2.06
N GLY A 77 0.69 -4.43 -3.16
CA GLY A 77 -0.42 -3.72 -3.78
C GLY A 77 0.02 -2.64 -4.76
N GLY A 78 -0.96 -1.89 -5.29
CA GLY A 78 -0.74 -0.94 -6.39
C GLY A 78 -0.39 0.48 -5.94
N ALA A 79 -0.14 1.34 -6.94
CA ALA A 79 0.17 2.74 -6.74
C ALA A 79 -1.10 3.51 -6.40
N VAL A 80 -1.00 4.44 -5.45
CA VAL A 80 -2.09 5.33 -5.06
C VAL A 80 -1.60 6.77 -5.00
N TYR A 81 -2.50 7.71 -5.30
CA TYR A 81 -2.30 9.11 -4.99
C TYR A 81 -2.96 9.40 -3.65
N VAL A 82 -2.26 10.14 -2.79
CA VAL A 82 -2.73 10.53 -1.46
C VAL A 82 -2.53 12.03 -1.32
N ASP A 83 -3.52 12.74 -0.80
CA ASP A 83 -3.44 14.16 -0.49
C ASP A 83 -4.17 14.47 0.83
N SER A 84 -4.25 15.76 1.15
CA SER A 84 -4.92 16.27 2.35
C SER A 84 -6.44 16.10 2.35
N GLY A 85 -7.02 15.56 1.28
CA GLY A 85 -8.43 15.16 1.19
C GLY A 85 -8.69 13.75 1.73
N ALA A 86 -7.68 13.02 2.18
CA ALA A 86 -7.82 11.68 2.74
C ALA A 86 -7.27 11.56 4.17
N VAL A 87 -7.91 10.72 4.97
CA VAL A 87 -7.37 10.23 6.24
C VAL A 87 -6.90 8.80 6.03
N ASN A 88 -5.64 8.53 6.34
CA ASN A 88 -5.09 7.18 6.27
C ASN A 88 -5.05 6.58 7.68
N MET A 89 -5.66 5.40 7.84
CA MET A 89 -5.71 4.67 9.10
C MET A 89 -4.78 3.46 8.99
N CYS A 90 -3.62 3.54 9.61
CA CYS A 90 -2.67 2.43 9.71
C CYS A 90 -2.75 1.78 11.09
N CYS A 91 -2.56 0.47 11.15
CA CYS A 91 -2.56 -0.28 12.40
C CYS A 91 -1.35 -1.21 12.48
N ILE A 92 -0.84 -1.37 13.69
CA ILE A 92 0.07 -2.46 14.05
C ILE A 92 -0.68 -3.36 14.99
N LEU A 93 -0.99 -4.56 14.52
CA LEU A 93 -1.76 -5.55 15.27
C LEU A 93 -0.85 -6.73 15.64
N GLU A 94 -1.13 -7.34 16.79
CA GLU A 94 -0.56 -8.65 17.09
C GLU A 94 -0.91 -9.68 15.99
N LYS A 95 -0.11 -10.73 15.88
CA LYS A 95 -0.34 -11.72 14.82
C LYS A 95 -1.67 -12.43 15.03
N ASP A 96 -2.63 -12.13 14.17
CA ASP A 96 -3.89 -12.85 14.07
C ASP A 96 -4.06 -13.41 12.64
N ASP A 97 -3.92 -14.73 12.51
CA ASP A 97 -4.07 -15.45 11.23
C ASP A 97 -5.48 -15.31 10.64
N THR A 98 -6.46 -14.83 11.41
CA THR A 98 -7.81 -14.56 10.92
C THR A 98 -7.99 -13.17 10.33
N ILE A 99 -7.07 -12.24 10.62
CA ILE A 99 -7.05 -10.88 10.06
C ILE A 99 -6.08 -10.80 8.87
N TYR A 100 -4.90 -11.42 8.98
CA TYR A 100 -3.89 -11.34 7.93
C TYR A 100 -4.41 -11.91 6.60
N GLY A 101 -4.38 -11.09 5.55
CA GLY A 101 -4.94 -11.41 4.23
C GLY A 101 -6.47 -11.31 4.12
N ASN A 102 -7.18 -11.06 5.23
CA ASN A 102 -8.63 -10.90 5.28
C ASN A 102 -9.03 -9.43 5.41
N PHE A 103 -9.03 -8.72 4.28
CA PHE A 103 -9.38 -7.30 4.25
C PHE A 103 -10.80 -7.02 4.73
N LYS A 104 -11.74 -7.96 4.57
CA LYS A 104 -13.11 -7.78 5.09
C LYS A 104 -13.08 -7.57 6.60
N ARG A 105 -12.39 -8.44 7.32
CA ARG A 105 -12.24 -8.34 8.78
C ARG A 105 -11.39 -7.14 9.18
N PHE A 106 -10.31 -6.87 8.46
CA PHE A 106 -9.46 -5.69 8.72
C PHE A 106 -10.21 -4.36 8.62
N TYR A 107 -11.18 -4.26 7.71
CA TYR A 107 -12.01 -3.07 7.52
C TYR A 107 -13.18 -2.95 8.49
N GLU A 108 -13.56 -3.99 9.24
CA GLU A 108 -14.77 -3.98 10.08
C GLU A 108 -14.86 -2.75 11.00
N PRO A 109 -13.80 -2.34 11.74
CA PRO A 109 -13.86 -1.14 12.58
C PRO A 109 -14.06 0.15 11.78
N GLY A 110 -13.39 0.28 10.63
CA GLY A 110 -13.52 1.46 9.77
C GLY A 110 -14.88 1.57 9.10
N ILE A 111 -15.46 0.44 8.65
CA ILE A 111 -16.82 0.40 8.10
C ILE A 111 -17.83 0.77 9.19
N HIS A 112 -17.68 0.21 10.41
CA HIS A 112 -18.54 0.53 11.53
C HIS A 112 -18.55 2.04 11.82
N ALA A 113 -17.36 2.64 11.96
CA ALA A 113 -17.21 4.07 12.19
C ALA A 113 -17.86 4.91 11.07
N LEU A 114 -17.61 4.58 9.79
CA LEU A 114 -18.24 5.28 8.67
C LEU A 114 -19.78 5.18 8.70
N HIS A 115 -20.32 4.04 9.10
CA HIS A 115 -21.76 3.83 9.22
C HIS A 115 -22.36 4.67 10.36
N GLN A 116 -21.68 4.82 11.50
CA GLN A 116 -22.10 5.71 12.58
C GLN A 116 -22.12 7.18 12.16
N LEU A 117 -21.20 7.57 11.26
CA LEU A 117 -21.17 8.90 10.66
C LEU A 117 -22.17 9.07 9.49
N GLY A 118 -23.04 8.10 9.23
CA GLY A 118 -24.11 8.17 8.25
C GLY A 118 -23.80 7.58 6.87
N ALA A 119 -22.54 7.24 6.57
CA ALA A 119 -22.13 6.62 5.30
C ALA A 119 -22.45 5.11 5.26
N THR A 120 -23.71 4.77 5.54
CA THR A 120 -24.24 3.39 5.64
C THR A 120 -24.15 2.57 4.35
N GLU A 121 -23.96 3.23 3.21
CA GLU A 121 -23.84 2.60 1.89
C GLU A 121 -22.42 2.10 1.58
N VAL A 122 -21.45 2.38 2.46
CA VAL A 122 -20.07 1.89 2.30
C VAL A 122 -20.02 0.38 2.49
N VAL A 123 -19.46 -0.31 1.50
CA VAL A 123 -19.26 -1.76 1.53
C VAL A 123 -17.87 -2.17 1.06
N GLN A 124 -17.40 -3.34 1.51
CA GLN A 124 -16.19 -3.94 0.96
C GLN A 124 -16.41 -4.36 -0.50
N SER A 125 -15.45 -4.03 -1.37
CA SER A 125 -15.48 -4.38 -2.79
C SER A 125 -14.17 -5.01 -3.24
N GLY A 126 -14.27 -6.01 -4.11
CA GLY A 126 -13.13 -6.71 -4.67
C GLY A 126 -12.24 -7.37 -3.61
N ARG A 127 -10.92 -7.15 -3.71
CA ARG A 127 -9.94 -7.78 -2.81
C ARG A 127 -9.72 -6.97 -1.53
N ASN A 128 -9.48 -5.67 -1.68
CA ASN A 128 -8.92 -4.81 -0.63
C ASN A 128 -9.45 -3.37 -0.68
N ASP A 129 -10.57 -3.13 -1.36
CA ASP A 129 -11.14 -1.80 -1.52
C ASP A 129 -12.45 -1.67 -0.73
N LEU A 130 -12.84 -0.44 -0.37
CA LEU A 130 -14.23 -0.09 -0.05
C LEU A 130 -14.83 0.70 -1.21
N ALA A 131 -16.13 0.56 -1.41
CA ALA A 131 -16.86 1.30 -2.42
C ALA A 131 -18.22 1.80 -1.91
N ILE A 132 -18.68 2.89 -2.52
CA ILE A 132 -20.04 3.40 -2.45
C ILE A 132 -20.55 3.50 -3.88
N HIS A 133 -21.68 2.86 -4.21
CA HIS A 133 -22.25 2.88 -5.57
C HIS A 133 -21.21 2.55 -6.67
N ASP A 134 -20.43 1.47 -6.47
CA ASP A 134 -19.35 1.01 -7.35
C ASP A 134 -18.15 1.99 -7.51
N LYS A 135 -18.15 3.13 -6.81
CA LYS A 135 -17.02 4.03 -6.74
C LYS A 135 -16.15 3.69 -5.54
N LYS A 136 -14.88 3.43 -5.77
CA LYS A 136 -13.88 3.18 -4.73
C LYS A 136 -13.70 4.43 -3.84
N VAL A 137 -13.83 4.25 -2.53
CA VAL A 137 -13.65 5.28 -1.51
C VAL A 137 -12.54 4.95 -0.50
N SER A 138 -11.96 3.75 -0.60
CA SER A 138 -10.83 3.31 0.22
C SER A 138 -10.04 2.21 -0.46
N GLY A 139 -8.74 2.15 -0.23
CA GLY A 139 -7.88 1.01 -0.56
C GLY A 139 -7.03 0.61 0.64
N ALA A 140 -6.86 -0.70 0.84
CA ALA A 140 -6.09 -1.25 1.95
C ALA A 140 -4.86 -2.01 1.47
N ALA A 141 -3.85 -2.07 2.31
CA ALA A 141 -2.70 -2.94 2.14
C ALA A 141 -2.26 -3.48 3.50
N MET A 142 -1.69 -4.68 3.53
CA MET A 142 -1.10 -5.24 4.74
C MET A 142 0.07 -6.17 4.42
N THR A 143 0.96 -6.33 5.40
CA THR A 143 2.08 -7.28 5.40
C THR A 143 2.39 -7.70 6.84
N LEU A 144 3.33 -8.63 7.00
CA LEU A 144 3.88 -9.01 8.31
C LEU A 144 5.27 -8.38 8.49
N ILE A 145 5.48 -7.73 9.63
CA ILE A 145 6.77 -7.16 10.03
C ILE A 145 7.08 -7.63 11.44
N LYS A 146 8.21 -8.33 11.61
CA LYS A 146 8.61 -8.92 12.90
C LYS A 146 7.50 -9.74 13.57
N GLY A 147 6.71 -10.45 12.76
CA GLY A 147 5.59 -11.26 13.22
C GLY A 147 4.28 -10.51 13.44
N ARG A 148 4.26 -9.17 13.45
CA ARG A 148 3.06 -8.35 13.63
C ARG A 148 2.41 -7.99 12.31
N ILE A 149 1.10 -7.79 12.30
CA ILE A 149 0.40 -7.27 11.12
C ILE A 149 0.67 -5.77 11.05
N TYR A 150 1.31 -5.33 9.96
CA TYR A 150 1.35 -3.93 9.58
C TYR A 150 0.38 -3.75 8.41
N GLY A 151 -0.70 -3.01 8.64
CA GLY A 151 -1.71 -2.75 7.63
C GLY A 151 -2.22 -1.33 7.68
N GLY A 152 -2.86 -0.89 6.61
CA GLY A 152 -3.54 0.38 6.61
C GLY A 152 -4.52 0.53 5.47
N TYR A 153 -5.38 1.52 5.58
CA TYR A 153 -6.34 1.90 4.56
C TYR A 153 -6.54 3.40 4.49
N SER A 154 -6.81 3.91 3.29
CA SER A 154 -7.09 5.33 3.02
C SER A 154 -8.59 5.58 3.03
N LEU A 155 -9.07 6.63 3.68
CA LEU A 155 -10.47 7.07 3.62
C LEU A 155 -10.56 8.36 2.81
N LEU A 156 -11.09 8.28 1.60
CA LEU A 156 -11.14 9.40 0.65
C LEU A 156 -12.32 10.31 1.01
N LEU A 157 -12.11 11.25 1.94
CA LEU A 157 -13.16 12.20 2.32
C LEU A 157 -13.47 13.16 1.17
N ASP A 158 -12.42 13.77 0.62
CA ASP A 158 -12.52 14.82 -0.40
C ASP A 158 -11.22 14.98 -1.22
N VAL A 159 -10.79 13.90 -1.88
CA VAL A 159 -9.52 13.86 -2.63
C VAL A 159 -9.64 14.55 -3.98
N ASP A 160 -8.57 15.23 -4.42
CA ASP A 160 -8.53 15.82 -5.75
C ASP A 160 -8.30 14.75 -6.84
N TYR A 161 -9.33 14.58 -7.67
CA TYR A 161 -9.30 13.61 -8.77
C TYR A 161 -8.39 14.02 -9.92
N GLU A 162 -8.21 15.32 -10.17
CA GLU A 162 -7.46 15.74 -11.36
C GLU A 162 -5.97 15.36 -11.27
N PRO A 163 -5.24 15.69 -10.18
CA PRO A 163 -3.87 15.25 -9.99
C PRO A 163 -3.76 13.72 -9.96
N MET A 164 -4.69 13.03 -9.28
CA MET A 164 -4.70 11.56 -9.19
C MET A 164 -4.70 10.90 -10.57
N VAL A 165 -5.49 11.40 -11.52
CA VAL A 165 -5.57 10.83 -12.87
C VAL A 165 -4.35 11.19 -13.73
N LYS A 166 -3.76 12.37 -13.51
CA LYS A 166 -2.59 12.83 -14.28
C LYS A 166 -1.28 12.20 -13.80
N VAL A 167 -1.19 11.89 -12.51
CA VAL A 167 0.03 11.41 -11.87
C VAL A 167 0.22 9.89 -12.01
N LEU A 168 -0.87 9.12 -12.01
CA LEU A 168 -0.82 7.67 -12.16
C LEU A 168 -0.93 7.27 -13.63
N LYS A 169 -0.03 6.41 -14.10
CA LYS A 169 -0.12 5.76 -15.42
C LYS A 169 -0.82 4.41 -15.26
N PRO A 170 -2.15 4.32 -15.44
CA PRO A 170 -2.85 3.05 -15.26
C PRO A 170 -2.33 1.99 -16.25
N ASN A 171 -1.98 0.81 -15.73
CA ASN A 171 -1.56 -0.32 -16.53
C ASN A 171 -2.65 -0.69 -17.56
N ARG A 172 -2.31 -0.68 -18.86
CA ARG A 172 -3.22 -0.96 -19.98
C ARG A 172 -3.95 -2.30 -19.85
N LYS A 173 -3.29 -3.37 -19.41
CA LYS A 173 -3.94 -4.68 -19.20
C LYS A 173 -4.96 -4.67 -18.07
N LYS A 174 -4.73 -3.84 -17.03
CA LYS A 174 -5.70 -3.59 -15.95
C LYS A 174 -6.93 -2.85 -16.48
N ILE A 175 -6.75 -1.97 -17.49
CA ILE A 175 -7.83 -1.25 -18.21
C ILE A 175 -8.65 -2.23 -19.07
N GLU A 176 -7.97 -3.06 -19.86
CA GLU A 176 -8.56 -4.03 -20.79
C GLU A 176 -9.37 -5.11 -20.06
N SER A 177 -8.82 -5.73 -19.02
CA SER A 177 -9.49 -6.84 -18.31
C SER A 177 -10.76 -6.43 -17.57
N LYS A 178 -10.93 -5.13 -17.30
CA LYS A 178 -12.09 -4.57 -16.59
C LYS A 178 -13.01 -3.74 -17.50
N GLY A 179 -12.76 -3.69 -18.82
CA GLY A 179 -13.61 -2.96 -19.79
C GLY A 179 -13.80 -1.47 -19.48
N ILE A 180 -12.73 -0.79 -19.04
CA ILE A 180 -12.81 0.43 -18.24
C ILE A 180 -13.19 1.69 -19.06
N LYS A 181 -14.28 2.35 -18.64
CA LYS A 181 -14.53 3.79 -18.85
C LYS A 181 -13.71 4.58 -17.81
N SER A 182 -13.17 5.74 -18.20
CA SER A 182 -12.30 6.69 -17.43
C SER A 182 -12.15 6.49 -15.91
N VAL A 183 -10.94 6.67 -15.36
CA VAL A 183 -10.64 6.61 -13.90
C VAL A 183 -11.62 7.45 -13.07
N ARG A 184 -12.08 8.60 -13.59
CA ARG A 184 -13.04 9.51 -12.94
C ARG A 184 -14.39 8.85 -12.60
N SER A 185 -14.79 7.79 -13.30
CA SER A 185 -16.04 7.08 -13.01
C SER A 185 -15.90 5.99 -11.94
N ARG A 186 -14.70 5.77 -11.38
CA ARG A 186 -14.40 4.64 -10.48
C ARG A 186 -13.98 5.01 -9.07
N VAL A 187 -13.65 6.27 -8.79
CA VAL A 187 -13.24 6.73 -7.46
C VAL A 187 -14.28 7.74 -6.98
N GLY A 188 -14.63 7.67 -5.69
CA GLY A 188 -15.63 8.50 -5.04
C GLY A 188 -15.10 9.12 -3.75
N ASN A 189 -15.84 10.10 -3.25
CA ASN A 189 -15.56 10.80 -1.99
C ASN A 189 -16.64 10.43 -0.98
N ILE A 190 -16.24 10.26 0.27
CA ILE A 190 -17.12 9.85 1.38
C ILE A 190 -18.01 11.01 1.82
N ARG A 191 -17.55 12.28 1.69
CA ARG A 191 -18.23 13.48 2.22
C ARG A 191 -19.71 13.55 1.87
N GLU A 192 -20.07 13.26 0.61
CA GLU A 192 -21.46 13.35 0.12
C GLU A 192 -22.41 12.31 0.75
N TYR A 193 -21.85 11.26 1.35
CA TYR A 193 -22.60 10.15 1.96
C TYR A 193 -22.63 10.20 3.49
N LEU A 194 -21.92 11.15 4.11
CA LEU A 194 -22.01 11.38 5.54
C LEU A 194 -23.37 12.03 5.92
N ALA A 195 -23.77 11.86 7.17
CA ALA A 195 -24.94 12.56 7.72
C ALA A 195 -24.75 14.09 7.61
N PRO A 196 -25.83 14.89 7.42
CA PRO A 196 -25.74 16.33 7.13
C PRO A 196 -24.85 17.13 8.09
N GLU A 197 -24.85 16.79 9.38
CA GLU A 197 -24.01 17.41 10.41
C GLU A 197 -22.50 17.20 10.19
N TYR A 198 -22.12 16.12 9.51
CA TYR A 198 -20.72 15.77 9.23
C TYR A 198 -20.25 16.19 7.84
N GLN A 199 -21.13 16.71 6.96
CA GLN A 199 -20.75 17.03 5.58
C GLN A 199 -19.81 18.24 5.46
N ASN A 200 -19.76 19.11 6.47
CA ASN A 200 -18.92 20.30 6.48
C ASN A 200 -17.66 20.19 7.35
N VAL A 201 -17.38 18.99 7.89
CA VAL A 201 -16.18 18.79 8.72
C VAL A 201 -14.91 18.94 7.90
N THR A 202 -13.90 19.50 8.54
CA THR A 202 -12.52 19.50 8.06
C THR A 202 -11.95 18.08 8.04
N ILE A 203 -10.84 17.89 7.33
CA ILE A 203 -10.16 16.59 7.31
C ILE A 203 -9.67 16.16 8.71
N HIS A 204 -9.26 17.11 9.55
CA HIS A 204 -8.83 16.85 10.93
C HIS A 204 -9.99 16.44 11.83
N GLU A 205 -11.14 17.11 11.72
CA GLU A 205 -12.35 16.71 12.44
C GLU A 205 -12.84 15.34 11.99
N PHE A 206 -12.78 15.04 10.68
CA PHE A 206 -13.10 13.69 10.19
C PHE A 206 -12.14 12.62 10.73
N LYS A 207 -10.84 12.90 10.78
CA LYS A 207 -9.85 12.03 11.42
C LYS A 207 -10.23 11.76 12.86
N ASP A 208 -10.54 12.80 13.64
CA ASP A 208 -10.89 12.66 15.05
C ASP A 208 -12.20 11.86 15.22
N LEU A 209 -13.22 12.10 14.40
CA LEU A 209 -14.44 11.30 14.38
C LEU A 209 -14.14 9.81 14.13
N MET A 210 -13.34 9.50 13.11
CA MET A 210 -12.95 8.12 12.81
C MET A 210 -12.16 7.46 13.95
N VAL A 211 -11.24 8.19 14.58
CA VAL A 211 -10.46 7.69 15.72
C VAL A 211 -11.37 7.41 16.92
N LYS A 212 -12.28 8.34 17.23
CA LYS A 212 -13.22 8.18 18.35
C LYS A 212 -14.08 6.93 18.21
N GLU A 213 -14.65 6.72 17.03
CA GLU A 213 -15.46 5.54 16.74
C GLU A 213 -14.66 4.24 16.78
N ILE A 214 -13.41 4.24 16.28
CA ILE A 214 -12.56 3.03 16.27
C ILE A 214 -12.04 2.68 17.67
N LEU A 215 -11.76 3.69 18.49
CA LEU A 215 -11.25 3.50 19.85
C LEU A 215 -12.36 3.39 20.90
N ASP A 216 -13.63 3.60 20.51
CA ASP A 216 -14.80 3.63 21.40
C ASP A 216 -14.64 4.66 22.53
N ILE A 217 -14.36 5.92 22.14
CA ILE A 217 -14.15 7.06 23.06
C ILE A 217 -14.98 8.28 22.64
N ASP A 218 -15.45 9.05 23.61
CA ASP A 218 -16.26 10.26 23.35
C ASP A 218 -15.40 11.50 23.07
N ASP A 219 -14.22 11.58 23.69
CA ASP A 219 -13.27 12.69 23.59
C ASP A 219 -11.87 12.18 23.19
N MET A 220 -11.18 12.90 22.30
CA MET A 220 -9.83 12.57 21.86
C MET A 220 -8.78 12.62 22.98
N ASN A 221 -9.09 13.27 24.11
CA ASN A 221 -8.27 13.30 25.32
C ASN A 221 -8.30 11.97 26.08
N ASP A 222 -9.33 11.13 25.86
CA ASP A 222 -9.44 9.81 26.49
C ASP A 222 -8.59 8.75 25.75
N ALA A 223 -8.05 9.09 24.58
CA ALA A 223 -7.21 8.20 23.80
C ALA A 223 -5.91 7.85 24.57
N LYS A 224 -5.61 6.56 24.68
CA LYS A 224 -4.35 6.06 25.24
C LYS A 224 -3.19 6.36 24.29
N ARG A 225 -2.46 7.45 24.52
CA ARG A 225 -1.41 7.95 23.62
C ARG A 225 -0.05 7.34 23.91
N TYR A 226 0.72 7.12 22.85
CA TYR A 226 2.16 6.92 22.94
C TYR A 226 2.86 7.98 22.08
N GLU A 227 3.68 8.79 22.73
CA GLU A 227 4.47 9.83 22.06
C GLU A 227 5.85 9.29 21.74
N LEU A 228 6.29 9.44 20.49
CA LEU A 228 7.65 9.07 20.10
C LEU A 228 8.67 9.94 20.84
N THR A 229 9.68 9.30 21.40
CA THR A 229 10.79 9.98 22.08
C THR A 229 11.74 10.63 21.07
N ASP A 230 12.65 11.48 21.53
CA ASP A 230 13.69 12.06 20.67
C ASP A 230 14.55 10.98 19.99
N ALA A 231 14.86 9.89 20.70
CA ALA A 231 15.60 8.75 20.15
C ALA A 231 14.79 8.00 19.07
N ASP A 232 13.47 7.90 19.22
CA ASP A 232 12.61 7.35 18.17
C ASP A 232 12.62 8.24 16.94
N TRP A 233 12.56 9.56 17.13
CA TRP A 233 12.63 10.51 16.03
C TRP A 233 13.98 10.51 15.31
N GLU A 234 15.09 10.32 16.02
CA GLU A 234 16.42 10.13 15.40
C GLU A 234 16.44 8.88 14.51
N ALA A 235 15.88 7.76 14.98
CA ALA A 235 15.76 6.54 14.18
C ALA A 235 14.85 6.72 12.96
N VAL A 236 13.75 7.47 13.11
CA VAL A 236 12.86 7.84 12.00
C VAL A 236 13.60 8.70 10.98
N ASP A 237 14.39 9.69 11.42
CA ASP A 237 15.19 10.55 10.54
C ASP A 237 16.26 9.74 9.77
N GLU A 238 16.90 8.76 10.41
CA GLU A 238 17.81 7.84 9.74
C GLU A 238 17.09 6.98 8.68
N MET A 239 15.89 6.47 8.99
CA MET A 239 15.07 5.73 8.03
C MET A 239 14.60 6.60 6.85
N LEU A 240 14.31 7.88 7.08
CA LEU A 240 13.98 8.81 6.00
C LEU A 240 15.16 8.94 5.04
N ALA A 241 16.37 9.21 5.55
CA ALA A 241 17.55 9.41 4.72
C ALA A 241 17.99 8.13 3.98
N SER A 242 17.97 6.99 4.68
CA SER A 242 18.43 5.71 4.13
C SER A 242 17.40 4.99 3.26
N LYS A 243 16.11 5.30 3.41
CA LYS A 243 15.01 4.57 2.76
C LYS A 243 13.91 5.46 2.18
N TYR A 244 13.05 6.09 2.98
CA TYR A 244 11.80 6.67 2.44
C TYR A 244 11.97 7.94 1.59
N LYS A 245 13.06 8.69 1.78
CA LYS A 245 13.49 9.80 0.90
C LYS A 245 14.70 9.42 0.05
N ASN A 246 15.06 8.14 0.03
CA ASN A 246 16.20 7.64 -0.72
C ASN A 246 15.79 7.26 -2.14
N TRP A 247 16.56 7.74 -3.12
CA TRP A 247 16.27 7.50 -4.53
C TRP A 247 16.39 6.01 -4.92
N GLU A 248 17.34 5.27 -4.34
CA GLU A 248 17.51 3.83 -4.64
C GLU A 248 16.28 3.01 -4.18
N TRP A 249 15.73 3.35 -3.02
CA TRP A 249 14.51 2.72 -2.52
C TRP A 249 13.29 3.09 -3.36
N ASN A 250 13.08 4.37 -3.64
CA ASN A 250 11.88 4.82 -4.35
C ASN A 250 11.93 4.52 -5.85
N PHE A 251 13.11 4.53 -6.48
CA PHE A 251 13.30 4.41 -7.93
C PHE A 251 14.34 3.37 -8.36
N GLY A 252 15.54 3.39 -7.75
CA GLY A 252 16.75 2.77 -8.30
C GLY A 252 16.75 1.26 -8.47
N GLY A 253 15.89 0.54 -7.74
CA GLY A 253 15.70 -0.90 -7.90
C GLY A 253 14.91 -1.34 -9.13
N SER A 254 14.84 -0.56 -10.22
CA SER A 254 13.91 -0.78 -11.33
C SER A 254 14.54 -1.10 -12.72
N PRO A 255 15.57 -1.96 -12.86
CA PRO A 255 16.12 -2.30 -14.17
C PRO A 255 15.08 -2.99 -15.07
N ARG A 256 15.13 -2.66 -16.36
CA ARG A 256 14.36 -3.32 -17.41
C ARG A 256 15.33 -3.97 -18.40
N TYR A 257 15.37 -5.30 -18.39
CA TYR A 257 16.20 -6.13 -19.27
C TYR A 257 15.53 -6.35 -20.64
N GLU A 258 16.16 -7.16 -21.49
CA GLU A 258 15.77 -7.34 -22.88
C GLU A 258 14.42 -8.04 -23.05
N TYR A 259 14.12 -9.02 -22.18
CA TYR A 259 12.89 -9.79 -22.23
C TYR A 259 11.96 -9.36 -21.09
N ASN A 260 10.77 -8.85 -21.43
CA ASN A 260 9.79 -8.40 -20.45
C ASN A 260 8.47 -9.12 -20.71
N ARG A 261 7.90 -9.71 -19.67
CA ARG A 261 6.65 -10.48 -19.70
C ARG A 261 5.81 -10.15 -18.50
N ASP A 262 4.54 -9.87 -18.74
CA ASP A 262 3.61 -9.56 -17.68
C ASP A 262 2.26 -10.22 -17.89
N ALA A 263 1.65 -10.66 -16.78
CA ALA A 263 0.32 -11.23 -16.78
C ALA A 263 -0.49 -10.75 -15.57
N ARG A 264 -1.80 -10.68 -15.75
CA ARG A 264 -2.75 -10.43 -14.66
C ARG A 264 -3.24 -11.77 -14.10
N LEU A 265 -2.83 -12.08 -12.87
CA LEU A 265 -3.21 -13.29 -12.14
C LEU A 265 -4.18 -12.95 -11.00
N ALA A 266 -4.69 -13.98 -10.31
CA ALA A 266 -5.49 -13.80 -9.09
C ALA A 266 -4.72 -13.05 -7.98
N ALA A 267 -3.40 -13.23 -7.95
CA ALA A 267 -2.49 -12.56 -7.03
C ALA A 267 -2.29 -11.06 -7.30
N GLY A 268 -2.60 -10.58 -8.50
CA GLY A 268 -2.22 -9.26 -8.99
C GLY A 268 -1.57 -9.35 -10.38
N THR A 269 -1.12 -8.23 -10.90
CA THR A 269 -0.22 -8.19 -12.05
C THR A 269 1.17 -8.60 -11.58
N ILE A 270 1.80 -9.51 -12.31
CA ILE A 270 3.22 -9.86 -12.18
C ILE A 270 3.89 -9.48 -13.49
N ASP A 271 4.98 -8.73 -13.41
CA ASP A 271 5.83 -8.28 -14.51
C ASP A 271 7.26 -8.77 -14.27
N ILE A 272 7.75 -9.62 -15.15
CA ILE A 272 9.04 -10.29 -15.06
C ILE A 272 9.92 -9.75 -16.18
N SER A 273 11.05 -9.16 -15.78
CA SER A 273 12.11 -8.69 -16.67
C SER A 273 13.30 -9.64 -16.58
N LEU A 274 13.81 -10.11 -17.71
CA LEU A 274 14.85 -11.13 -17.81
C LEU A 274 15.92 -10.74 -18.83
N SER A 275 17.16 -11.12 -18.52
CA SER A 275 18.23 -11.26 -19.50
C SER A 275 18.54 -12.75 -19.67
N VAL A 276 18.79 -13.19 -20.91
CA VAL A 276 18.99 -14.60 -21.25
C VAL A 276 20.25 -14.78 -22.07
N GLU A 277 21.18 -15.59 -21.56
CA GLU A 277 22.43 -15.93 -22.24
C GLU A 277 22.56 -17.44 -22.40
N LYS A 278 22.84 -17.89 -23.63
CA LYS A 278 23.02 -19.33 -23.95
C LYS A 278 21.83 -20.19 -23.45
N GLY A 279 20.62 -19.65 -23.54
CA GLY A 279 19.38 -20.32 -23.13
C GLY A 279 19.17 -20.40 -21.61
N ARG A 280 19.90 -19.60 -20.81
CA ARG A 280 19.78 -19.53 -19.35
C ARG A 280 19.52 -18.11 -18.90
N ILE A 281 18.76 -17.93 -17.82
CA ILE A 281 18.51 -16.63 -17.22
C ILE A 281 19.82 -16.09 -16.61
N SER A 282 20.36 -14.99 -17.12
CA SER A 282 21.56 -14.34 -16.58
C SER A 282 21.22 -13.25 -15.56
N ALA A 283 20.07 -12.59 -15.72
CA ALA A 283 19.51 -11.63 -14.78
C ALA A 283 17.98 -11.72 -14.74
N CYS A 284 17.39 -11.49 -13.57
CA CYS A 284 15.96 -11.52 -13.36
C CYS A 284 15.56 -10.37 -12.44
N ARG A 285 14.42 -9.75 -12.74
CA ARG A 285 13.79 -8.75 -11.89
C ARG A 285 12.28 -8.90 -11.96
N ILE A 286 11.62 -8.91 -10.80
CA ILE A 286 10.18 -9.17 -10.71
C ILE A 286 9.49 -7.98 -10.07
N TYR A 287 8.46 -7.48 -10.74
CA TYR A 287 7.62 -6.39 -10.30
C TYR A 287 6.15 -6.79 -10.26
N GLY A 288 5.33 -5.99 -9.60
CA GLY A 288 3.89 -6.14 -9.68
C GLY A 288 3.12 -5.41 -8.58
N ASP A 289 1.80 -5.53 -8.67
CA ASP A 289 0.86 -5.05 -7.64
C ASP A 289 0.37 -6.20 -6.73
N PHE A 290 1.15 -7.28 -6.64
CA PHE A 290 0.88 -8.41 -5.76
C PHE A 290 1.24 -8.12 -4.29
N PHE A 291 0.83 -9.03 -3.41
CA PHE A 291 1.19 -9.01 -1.99
C PHE A 291 2.08 -10.22 -1.68
N GLY A 292 3.12 -9.99 -0.90
CA GLY A 292 4.14 -10.97 -0.57
C GLY A 292 4.83 -10.60 0.74
N GLN A 293 5.28 -11.62 1.46
CA GLN A 293 5.97 -11.48 2.75
C GLN A 293 7.50 -11.50 2.57
N GLY A 294 7.97 -12.34 1.65
CA GLY A 294 9.40 -12.51 1.39
C GLY A 294 10.05 -11.36 0.63
N ASP A 295 11.39 -11.37 0.61
CA ASP A 295 12.14 -10.52 -0.30
C ASP A 295 12.09 -11.15 -1.70
N ILE A 296 11.56 -10.41 -2.66
CA ILE A 296 11.40 -10.91 -4.03
C ILE A 296 12.76 -11.26 -4.67
N LYS A 297 13.86 -10.70 -4.16
CA LYS A 297 15.22 -11.04 -4.58
C LYS A 297 15.52 -12.52 -4.41
N ASP A 298 14.94 -13.20 -3.41
CA ASP A 298 15.16 -14.63 -3.20
C ASP A 298 14.67 -15.44 -4.42
N VAL A 299 13.53 -15.04 -5.00
CA VAL A 299 12.97 -15.65 -6.22
C VAL A 299 13.81 -15.27 -7.45
N GLU A 300 14.24 -14.01 -7.55
CA GLU A 300 15.09 -13.52 -8.63
C GLU A 300 16.42 -14.29 -8.70
N GLU A 301 17.07 -14.53 -7.55
CA GLU A 301 18.30 -15.32 -7.45
C GLU A 301 18.05 -16.80 -7.76
N GLN A 302 16.95 -17.39 -7.28
CA GLN A 302 16.57 -18.79 -7.56
C GLN A 302 16.41 -19.05 -9.06
N LEU A 303 15.96 -18.06 -9.83
CA LEU A 303 15.82 -18.16 -11.28
C LEU A 303 17.13 -17.97 -12.05
N LYS A 304 18.17 -17.36 -11.46
CA LYS A 304 19.45 -17.17 -12.17
C LYS A 304 20.11 -18.49 -12.49
N GLY A 305 20.63 -18.59 -13.72
CA GLY A 305 21.27 -19.78 -14.26
C GLY A 305 20.31 -20.87 -14.74
N VAL A 306 19.01 -20.78 -14.43
CA VAL A 306 18.00 -21.77 -14.84
C VAL A 306 17.82 -21.73 -16.36
N ARG A 307 17.71 -22.90 -17.00
CA ARG A 307 17.42 -22.98 -18.44
C ARG A 307 16.00 -22.51 -18.69
N VAL A 308 15.78 -21.74 -19.76
CA VAL A 308 14.45 -21.23 -20.14
C VAL A 308 13.64 -22.32 -20.84
N VAL A 309 13.32 -23.39 -20.10
CA VAL A 309 12.47 -24.50 -20.50
C VAL A 309 11.52 -24.84 -19.37
N LYS A 310 10.29 -25.25 -19.69
CA LYS A 310 9.19 -25.43 -18.73
C LYS A 310 9.55 -26.32 -17.53
N GLU A 311 10.20 -27.45 -17.78
CA GLU A 311 10.57 -28.43 -16.73
C GLU A 311 11.56 -27.83 -15.72
N ASP A 312 12.62 -27.17 -16.18
CA ASP A 312 13.65 -26.59 -15.32
C ASP A 312 13.13 -25.40 -14.51
N LEU A 313 12.33 -24.53 -15.13
CA LEU A 313 11.72 -23.38 -14.46
C LEU A 313 10.74 -23.84 -13.37
N LEU A 314 9.90 -24.84 -13.68
CA LEU A 314 8.95 -25.39 -12.72
C LEU A 314 9.69 -26.04 -11.55
N LYS A 315 10.75 -26.80 -11.82
CA LYS A 315 11.60 -27.39 -10.79
C LYS A 315 12.17 -26.30 -9.87
N ALA A 316 12.80 -25.28 -10.43
CA ALA A 316 13.41 -24.20 -9.65
C ALA A 316 12.39 -23.46 -8.77
N LEU A 317 11.19 -23.17 -9.30
CA LEU A 317 10.13 -22.49 -8.56
C LEU A 317 9.40 -23.40 -7.55
N SER A 318 9.40 -24.71 -7.75
CA SER A 318 8.82 -25.67 -6.80
C SER A 318 9.64 -25.86 -5.52
N GLU A 319 10.92 -25.44 -5.52
CA GLU A 319 11.82 -25.51 -4.36
C GLU A 319 11.59 -24.37 -3.35
N ILE A 320 10.72 -23.41 -3.66
CA ILE A 320 10.39 -22.26 -2.82
C ILE A 320 8.88 -22.17 -2.56
N ASP A 321 8.50 -21.55 -1.44
CA ASP A 321 7.09 -21.29 -1.14
C ASP A 321 6.57 -20.10 -1.96
N ILE A 322 5.99 -20.37 -3.14
CA ILE A 322 5.42 -19.33 -4.01
C ILE A 322 4.34 -18.51 -3.31
N THR A 323 3.58 -19.11 -2.39
CA THR A 323 2.51 -18.39 -1.68
C THR A 323 3.09 -17.32 -0.76
N TYR A 324 4.24 -17.60 -0.16
CA TYR A 324 4.96 -16.64 0.69
C TYR A 324 5.40 -15.38 -0.07
N TYR A 325 5.81 -15.49 -1.33
CA TYR A 325 6.30 -14.36 -2.14
C TYR A 325 5.22 -13.66 -2.98
N PHE A 326 4.21 -14.40 -3.45
CA PHE A 326 3.23 -13.90 -4.42
C PHE A 326 1.76 -14.04 -3.96
N GLY A 327 1.51 -14.58 -2.76
CA GLY A 327 0.16 -14.81 -2.28
C GLY A 327 -0.52 -15.93 -3.06
N LYS A 328 -1.54 -15.63 -3.86
CA LYS A 328 -2.36 -16.67 -4.52
C LYS A 328 -1.80 -17.20 -5.85
N ALA A 329 -0.57 -16.82 -6.22
CA ALA A 329 0.02 -17.28 -7.49
C ALA A 329 0.56 -18.71 -7.36
N THR A 330 0.63 -19.43 -8.47
CA THR A 330 1.29 -20.75 -8.52
C THR A 330 2.60 -20.73 -9.30
N ALA A 331 3.45 -21.74 -9.09
CA ALA A 331 4.68 -21.90 -9.85
C ALA A 331 4.38 -22.02 -11.36
N GLU A 332 3.35 -22.77 -11.73
CA GLU A 332 2.92 -22.95 -13.13
C GLU A 332 2.52 -21.63 -13.77
N GLU A 333 1.74 -20.78 -13.08
CA GLU A 333 1.37 -19.47 -13.58
C GLU A 333 2.62 -18.62 -13.86
N LEU A 334 3.59 -18.60 -12.93
CA LEU A 334 4.84 -17.87 -13.12
C LEU A 334 5.66 -18.39 -14.30
N VAL A 335 5.74 -19.71 -14.48
CA VAL A 335 6.42 -20.34 -15.63
C VAL A 335 5.74 -19.94 -16.93
N ASP A 336 4.41 -19.96 -16.97
CA ASP A 336 3.65 -19.57 -18.15
C ASP A 336 3.84 -18.07 -18.46
N VAL A 337 3.98 -17.19 -17.46
CA VAL A 337 4.39 -15.79 -17.67
C VAL A 337 5.78 -15.71 -18.31
N ILE A 338 6.77 -16.40 -17.74
CA ILE A 338 8.16 -16.38 -18.21
C ILE A 338 8.26 -16.82 -19.68
N LEU A 339 7.47 -17.82 -20.09
CA LEU A 339 7.51 -18.43 -21.42
C LEU A 339 6.58 -17.78 -22.46
N SER A 340 5.84 -16.73 -22.10
CA SER A 340 4.83 -16.10 -22.97
C SER A 340 5.38 -15.28 -24.15
#